data_AF-A0A9J7EJ64-F1
#
_entry.id   AF-A0A9J7EJ64-F1
#
_cell.length_a   1.000
_cell.length_b   1.000
_cell.length_c   1.000
_cell.angle_alpha   90.00
_cell.angle_beta   90.00
_cell.angle_gamma   90.00
#
_symmetry.space_group_name_H-M   'P 1'
#
loop_
_entity.id
_entity.type
_entity.pdbx_description
1 polymer ?
#
loop_
_entity_poly.entity_id
_entity_poly.type
_entity_poly.pdbx_seq_one_letter_code
_entity_poly.pdbx_strand_id
1 'polypeptide(L)'
;MLADIEGKIDKERKHRRIEDIPTQFDLDENNDDIDYMNYGVTNIWWHDFHEPAPENSTELSTTSNLFKKASETTVHTHPPNWPFPEDFGTNITQQESLIQHDLKNSITVDGLGYGSASIDKLFDQIFKKEFRTANELFVTFVVDVNERISAGKLASMGQPLLRALTELLRNIANNRYGVHSNYATDIMEMVQTVIKNKNTFNGEYKELIDLYDSLFTKEEGEELLASLEVFEHYPEGGKTPEQVCERILNAFLAPYNKIEGTEEQKKIVRLLYKVSRKLTEIYALYNGYNSSIVPEGV
;
A
#
# COMPACT_ATOMS: atom_id res chain seq x y z
N MET A 1 38.98 16.40 36.92
CA MET A 1 39.67 15.55 35.93
C MET A 1 38.73 14.62 35.17
N LEU A 2 37.79 13.91 35.81
CA LEU A 2 36.81 13.06 35.08
C LEU A 2 35.73 13.86 34.33
N ALA A 3 35.21 14.95 34.93
CA ALA A 3 34.18 15.80 34.29
C ALA A 3 34.67 16.53 33.01
N ASP A 4 35.97 16.81 32.90
CA ASP A 4 36.56 17.44 31.71
C ASP A 4 36.73 16.46 30.54
N ILE A 5 36.77 15.15 30.83
CA ILE A 5 36.91 14.11 29.81
C ILE A 5 35.53 13.83 29.18
N GLU A 6 34.47 13.78 29.98
CA GLU A 6 33.09 13.63 29.48
C GLU A 6 32.67 14.80 28.60
N GLY A 7 33.00 16.04 28.99
CA GLY A 7 32.71 17.23 28.19
C GLY A 7 33.45 17.26 26.84
N LYS A 8 34.64 16.66 26.75
CA LYS A 8 35.39 16.52 25.48
C LYS A 8 34.81 15.43 24.59
N ILE A 9 34.38 14.30 25.17
CA ILE A 9 33.78 13.18 24.43
C ILE A 9 32.43 13.60 23.82
N ASP A 10 31.61 14.38 24.54
CA ASP A 10 30.34 14.87 24.00
C ASP A 10 30.53 15.90 22.88
N LYS A 11 31.59 16.73 22.95
CA LYS A 11 31.96 17.64 21.86
C LYS A 11 32.43 16.88 20.62
N GLU A 12 33.26 15.84 20.77
CA GLU A 12 33.71 15.01 19.64
C GLU A 12 32.55 14.20 19.02
N ARG A 13 31.63 13.67 19.83
CA ARG A 13 30.43 12.98 19.33
C ARG A 13 29.49 13.92 18.57
N LYS A 14 29.41 15.19 18.97
CA LYS A 14 28.62 16.20 18.27
C LYS A 14 29.28 16.65 16.96
N HIS A 15 30.61 16.69 16.89
CA HIS A 15 31.34 17.03 15.66
C HIS A 15 31.26 15.89 14.62
N ARG A 16 31.40 14.62 15.04
CA ARG A 16 31.30 13.47 14.12
C ARG A 16 29.90 13.24 13.55
N ARG A 17 28.83 13.70 14.20
CA ARG A 17 27.47 13.66 13.62
C ARG A 17 27.28 14.62 12.43
N ILE A 18 28.16 15.60 12.27
CA ILE A 18 28.05 16.62 11.22
C ILE A 18 28.95 16.27 10.01
N GLU A 19 30.00 15.46 10.20
CA GLU A 19 31.00 15.18 9.16
C GLU A 19 30.75 13.88 8.34
N ASP A 20 29.83 13.00 8.76
CA ASP A 20 29.56 11.73 8.06
C ASP A 20 28.31 11.78 7.16
N ILE A 21 27.89 12.97 6.71
CA ILE A 21 26.94 13.10 5.59
C ILE A 21 27.76 12.98 4.30
N PRO A 22 27.58 11.95 3.46
CA PRO A 22 28.05 12.01 2.09
C PRO A 22 27.18 13.05 1.37
N THR A 23 27.67 14.28 1.32
CA THR A 23 27.26 15.28 0.33
C THR A 23 27.69 14.77 -1.03
N GLN A 24 26.76 14.24 -1.82
CA GLN A 24 26.65 14.44 -3.27
C GLN A 24 25.49 13.61 -3.86
N PHE A 25 24.34 14.25 -3.94
CA PHE A 25 23.58 14.27 -5.19
C PHE A 25 23.29 15.76 -5.45
N ASP A 26 24.09 16.35 -6.33
CA ASP A 26 23.81 17.67 -6.89
C ASP A 26 22.49 17.56 -7.67
N LEU A 27 21.46 18.27 -7.22
CA LEU A 27 20.33 18.64 -8.05
C LEU A 27 20.15 20.15 -7.90
N ASP A 28 20.38 20.84 -9.01
CA ASP A 28 20.20 22.27 -9.20
C ASP A 28 18.84 22.74 -8.65
N GLU A 29 18.86 23.37 -7.48
CA GLU A 29 17.82 24.30 -7.03
C GLU A 29 18.03 25.62 -7.77
N ASN A 30 17.43 25.74 -8.95
CA ASN A 30 17.13 27.03 -9.56
C ASN A 30 15.96 26.85 -10.53
N ASN A 31 14.74 26.97 -10.01
CA ASN A 31 13.61 27.46 -10.78
C ASN A 31 12.58 28.07 -9.82
N ASP A 32 12.88 29.30 -9.40
CA ASP A 32 11.89 30.25 -8.91
C ASP A 32 11.04 30.69 -10.11
N ASP A 33 9.84 30.10 -10.27
CA ASP A 33 8.63 30.64 -10.92
C ASP A 33 7.77 29.49 -11.49
N ILE A 34 6.87 28.88 -10.71
CA ILE A 34 5.64 28.29 -11.27
C ILE A 34 4.47 28.45 -10.29
N ASP A 35 3.45 29.15 -10.77
CA ASP A 35 2.13 29.40 -10.19
C ASP A 35 1.50 28.18 -9.49
N TYR A 36 1.16 28.37 -8.22
CA TYR A 36 0.35 27.46 -7.45
C TYR A 36 -1.13 27.61 -7.80
N MET A 37 -1.77 26.48 -8.14
CA MET A 37 -3.21 26.35 -8.40
C MET A 37 -3.73 27.01 -9.68
N ASN A 38 -3.29 26.51 -10.85
CA ASN A 38 -4.13 26.58 -12.04
C ASN A 38 -4.68 25.18 -12.38
N TYR A 39 -5.98 24.97 -12.09
CA TYR A 39 -6.76 23.84 -12.59
C TYR A 39 -7.00 23.99 -14.11
N GLY A 40 -5.91 24.03 -14.86
CA GLY A 40 -5.85 24.27 -16.29
C GLY A 40 -4.94 23.28 -17.00
N VAL A 41 -5.02 21.99 -16.64
CA VAL A 41 -4.62 20.92 -17.56
C VAL A 41 -5.90 20.34 -18.16
N THR A 42 -6.49 21.13 -19.04
CA THR A 42 -7.17 20.60 -20.22
C THR A 42 -6.12 19.86 -21.06
N ASN A 43 -6.41 18.61 -21.45
CA ASN A 43 -5.62 17.73 -22.33
C ASN A 43 -4.68 16.71 -21.66
N ILE A 44 -5.25 15.81 -20.85
CA ILE A 44 -4.86 14.39 -20.98
C ILE A 44 -5.79 13.83 -22.05
N TRP A 45 -5.22 13.41 -23.17
CA TRP A 45 -5.93 12.97 -24.38
C TRP A 45 -6.70 11.68 -24.11
N TRP A 46 -8.02 11.78 -23.94
CA TRP A 46 -8.94 10.68 -24.14
C TRP A 46 -9.32 10.69 -25.62
N HIS A 47 -8.77 9.76 -26.41
CA HIS A 47 -9.30 9.52 -27.75
C HIS A 47 -10.59 8.71 -27.61
N ASP A 48 -11.72 9.37 -27.87
CA ASP A 48 -13.01 8.74 -28.10
C ASP A 48 -12.91 7.82 -29.32
N PHE A 49 -12.74 6.52 -29.09
CA PHE A 49 -13.07 5.52 -30.11
C PHE A 49 -14.59 5.27 -30.05
N HIS A 50 -15.32 6.08 -30.81
CA HIS A 50 -16.63 5.69 -31.32
C HIS A 50 -16.43 4.97 -32.66
N GLU A 51 -16.65 3.66 -32.70
CA GLU A 51 -17.05 2.97 -33.93
C GLU A 51 -18.07 1.84 -33.63
N PRO A 52 -18.93 1.50 -34.60
CA PRO A 52 -20.35 1.29 -34.37
C PRO A 52 -20.77 -0.18 -34.25
N ALA A 53 -21.98 -0.38 -33.72
CA ALA A 53 -22.68 -1.66 -33.70
C ALA A 53 -22.94 -2.21 -35.12
N PRO A 54 -22.83 -3.53 -35.33
CA PRO A 54 -23.45 -4.18 -36.47
C PRO A 54 -24.79 -4.84 -36.09
N GLU A 55 -25.88 -4.29 -36.62
CA GLU A 55 -27.11 -5.03 -36.87
C GLU A 55 -26.95 -5.83 -38.18
N ASN A 56 -27.15 -7.16 -38.13
CA ASN A 56 -28.10 -7.86 -39.01
C ASN A 56 -28.13 -9.37 -38.73
N SER A 57 -29.35 -9.85 -38.55
CA SER A 57 -29.81 -11.25 -38.52
C SER A 57 -29.54 -11.99 -39.84
N THR A 58 -29.45 -13.33 -39.82
CA THR A 58 -30.40 -14.27 -40.48
C THR A 58 -29.88 -15.74 -40.45
N GLU A 59 -30.75 -16.60 -39.91
CA GLU A 59 -31.05 -18.02 -40.21
C GLU A 59 -30.28 -19.25 -39.66
N LEU A 60 -31.15 -20.23 -39.35
CA LEU A 60 -30.97 -21.57 -38.81
C LEU A 60 -30.14 -22.50 -39.71
N SER A 61 -29.43 -23.44 -39.08
CA SER A 61 -29.43 -24.83 -39.58
C SER A 61 -29.30 -25.83 -38.43
N THR A 62 -30.16 -26.84 -38.49
CA THR A 62 -30.37 -27.90 -37.51
C THR A 62 -29.38 -29.04 -37.75
N THR A 63 -28.75 -29.60 -36.71
CA THR A 63 -28.56 -31.06 -36.62
C THR A 63 -28.23 -31.53 -35.22
N SER A 64 -28.92 -32.60 -34.84
CA SER A 64 -28.92 -33.29 -33.57
C SER A 64 -27.61 -34.08 -33.35
N ASN A 65 -27.08 -34.08 -32.13
CA ASN A 65 -26.27 -35.19 -31.62
C ASN A 65 -26.56 -35.45 -30.14
N LEU A 66 -27.34 -36.49 -29.94
CA LEU A 66 -27.55 -37.27 -28.72
C LEU A 66 -26.19 -37.66 -28.08
N PHE A 67 -26.09 -37.41 -26.77
CA PHE A 67 -25.13 -37.99 -25.80
C PHE A 67 -23.63 -37.89 -26.09
N LYS A 68 -22.95 -37.01 -25.33
CA LYS A 68 -21.71 -37.37 -24.61
C LYS A 68 -21.37 -36.39 -23.47
N LYS A 69 -21.37 -36.97 -22.27
CA LYS A 69 -20.45 -36.74 -21.14
C LYS A 69 -20.51 -35.38 -20.42
N ALA A 70 -21.16 -35.41 -19.25
CA ALA A 70 -20.90 -34.49 -18.16
C ALA A 70 -19.42 -34.55 -17.75
N SER A 71 -18.76 -33.39 -17.81
CA SER A 71 -17.66 -32.93 -16.94
C SER A 71 -17.37 -31.48 -17.34
N GLU A 72 -18.25 -30.56 -16.96
CA GLU A 72 -17.88 -29.15 -16.86
C GLU A 72 -17.02 -29.01 -15.61
N THR A 73 -15.70 -29.07 -15.80
CA THR A 73 -14.79 -28.39 -14.89
C THR A 73 -14.92 -26.92 -15.24
N THR A 74 -15.71 -26.18 -14.46
CA THR A 74 -15.76 -24.72 -14.53
C THR A 74 -14.36 -24.21 -14.21
N VAL A 75 -13.59 -23.91 -15.25
CA VAL A 75 -12.44 -23.01 -15.15
C VAL A 75 -13.04 -21.68 -14.73
N HIS A 76 -12.82 -21.28 -13.48
CA HIS A 76 -13.13 -19.93 -13.02
C HIS A 76 -12.28 -18.97 -13.85
N THR A 77 -12.84 -18.44 -14.93
CA THR A 77 -12.19 -17.40 -15.72
C THR A 77 -12.21 -16.13 -14.89
N HIS A 78 -11.03 -15.68 -14.46
CA HIS A 78 -10.86 -14.44 -13.72
C HIS A 78 -11.42 -13.23 -14.50
N PRO A 79 -11.78 -12.12 -13.83
CA PRO A 79 -12.25 -10.91 -14.48
C PRO A 79 -11.22 -10.38 -15.50
N PRO A 80 -11.66 -9.71 -16.59
CA PRO A 80 -10.75 -8.97 -17.44
C PRO A 80 -9.99 -7.93 -16.59
N ASN A 81 -8.65 -7.95 -16.66
CA ASN A 81 -7.67 -7.21 -15.82
C ASN A 81 -7.28 -7.86 -14.48
N TRP A 82 -7.35 -9.19 -14.37
CA TRP A 82 -6.81 -9.91 -13.21
C TRP A 82 -5.31 -9.61 -13.01
N PRO A 83 -4.90 -9.05 -11.85
CA PRO A 83 -3.54 -8.58 -11.65
C PRO A 83 -2.56 -9.65 -11.14
N PHE A 84 -3.01 -10.91 -11.04
CA PHE A 84 -2.20 -12.00 -10.47
C PHE A 84 -1.91 -13.09 -11.52
N PRO A 85 -0.73 -13.72 -11.50
CA PRO A 85 -0.45 -14.83 -12.41
C PRO A 85 -1.21 -16.10 -11.98
N GLU A 86 -1.61 -16.92 -12.95
CA GLU A 86 -2.48 -18.11 -12.76
C GLU A 86 -1.86 -19.20 -11.86
N ASP A 87 -0.54 -19.16 -11.67
CA ASP A 87 0.26 -20.24 -11.10
C ASP A 87 0.39 -20.19 -9.57
N PHE A 88 -0.17 -19.15 -8.93
CA PHE A 88 0.15 -18.82 -7.54
C PHE A 88 -0.81 -19.40 -6.48
N GLY A 89 -1.75 -20.28 -6.88
CA GLY A 89 -2.80 -20.76 -5.96
C GLY A 89 -3.46 -22.12 -6.23
N THR A 90 -2.96 -22.97 -7.14
CA THR A 90 -3.72 -24.17 -7.54
C THR A 90 -3.60 -25.41 -6.65
N ASN A 91 -2.93 -25.36 -5.49
CA ASN A 91 -2.88 -26.51 -4.58
C ASN A 91 -3.00 -26.12 -3.11
N ILE A 92 -4.21 -25.76 -2.71
CA ILE A 92 -4.57 -25.80 -1.29
C ILE A 92 -6.00 -26.28 -1.10
N THR A 93 -6.19 -27.60 -1.22
CA THR A 93 -7.11 -28.30 -0.31
C THR A 93 -6.49 -28.26 1.08
N GLN A 94 -6.54 -27.11 1.77
CA GLN A 94 -6.03 -26.97 3.12
C GLN A 94 -7.14 -26.52 4.06
N GLN A 95 -7.21 -27.25 5.16
CA GLN A 95 -7.72 -26.79 6.44
C GLN A 95 -7.38 -25.30 6.62
N GLU A 96 -8.39 -24.51 6.94
CA GLU A 96 -8.26 -23.05 7.13
C GLU A 96 -7.05 -22.71 8.00
N SER A 97 -6.12 -21.91 7.45
CA SER A 97 -4.93 -21.49 8.18
C SER A 97 -5.33 -20.55 9.33
N LEU A 98 -4.52 -20.50 10.39
CA LEU A 98 -4.78 -19.65 11.56
C LEU A 98 -4.92 -18.17 11.15
N ILE A 99 -4.16 -17.73 10.13
CA ILE A 99 -4.23 -16.39 9.55
C ILE A 99 -5.60 -16.13 8.93
N GLN A 100 -6.09 -17.06 8.11
CA GLN A 100 -7.40 -16.93 7.47
C GLN A 100 -8.52 -16.89 8.51
N HIS A 101 -8.41 -17.72 9.55
CA HIS A 101 -9.34 -17.70 10.67
C HIS A 101 -9.30 -16.37 11.44
N ASP A 102 -8.12 -15.86 11.79
CA ASP A 102 -7.96 -14.57 12.46
C ASP A 102 -8.54 -13.42 11.63
N LEU A 103 -8.25 -13.39 10.33
CA LEU A 103 -8.74 -12.35 9.42
C LEU A 103 -10.25 -12.43 9.23
N LYS A 104 -10.82 -13.64 9.10
CA LYS A 104 -12.29 -13.81 9.07
C LYS A 104 -12.93 -13.40 10.39
N ASN A 105 -12.28 -13.64 11.53
CA ASN A 105 -12.74 -13.14 12.82
C ASN A 105 -12.71 -11.62 12.87
N SER A 106 -11.65 -10.95 12.42
CA SER A 106 -11.62 -9.48 12.37
C SER A 106 -12.67 -8.89 11.41
N ILE A 107 -12.96 -9.59 10.30
CA ILE A 107 -14.02 -9.16 9.39
C ILE A 107 -15.41 -9.29 10.03
N THR A 108 -15.64 -10.37 10.78
CA THR A 108 -16.97 -10.70 11.32
C THR A 108 -17.26 -10.07 12.69
N VAL A 109 -16.26 -10.03 13.58
CA VAL A 109 -16.36 -9.57 14.97
C VAL A 109 -16.02 -8.09 15.10
N ASP A 110 -14.94 -7.64 14.46
CA ASP A 110 -14.45 -6.26 14.59
C ASP A 110 -15.07 -5.32 13.53
N GLY A 111 -15.84 -5.88 12.58
CA GLY A 111 -16.48 -5.13 11.51
C GLY A 111 -15.50 -4.49 10.53
N LEU A 112 -14.30 -5.07 10.41
CA LEU A 112 -13.29 -4.66 9.42
C LEU A 112 -13.62 -5.24 8.04
N GLY A 113 -13.19 -4.55 6.98
CA GLY A 113 -13.17 -5.13 5.64
C GLY A 113 -11.84 -5.81 5.34
N TYR A 114 -11.69 -6.34 4.12
CA TYR A 114 -10.47 -7.04 3.71
C TYR A 114 -9.24 -6.13 3.81
N GLY A 115 -9.31 -4.90 3.31
CA GLY A 115 -8.17 -3.99 3.31
C GLY A 115 -7.71 -3.64 4.73
N SER A 116 -8.64 -3.23 5.59
CA SER A 116 -8.32 -2.84 6.96
C SER A 116 -7.85 -4.02 7.83
N ALA A 117 -8.49 -5.18 7.73
CA ALA A 117 -8.04 -6.40 8.44
C ALA A 117 -6.63 -6.82 7.99
N SER A 118 -6.34 -6.72 6.69
CA SER A 118 -5.03 -7.08 6.14
C SER A 118 -3.92 -6.14 6.55
N ILE A 119 -4.16 -4.82 6.63
CA ILE A 119 -3.17 -3.87 7.17
C ILE A 119 -2.86 -4.20 8.62
N ASP A 120 -3.89 -4.44 9.44
CA ASP A 120 -3.69 -4.77 10.86
C ASP A 120 -2.86 -6.05 11.02
N LYS A 121 -3.18 -7.11 10.26
CA LYS A 121 -2.45 -8.37 10.31
C LYS A 121 -1.03 -8.27 9.76
N LEU A 122 -0.81 -7.50 8.68
CA LEU A 122 0.52 -7.29 8.11
C LEU A 122 1.46 -6.65 9.14
N PHE A 123 1.00 -5.61 9.84
CA PHE A 123 1.80 -4.97 10.89
C PHE A 123 2.06 -5.90 12.08
N ASP A 124 1.06 -6.66 12.53
CA ASP A 124 1.25 -7.71 13.56
C ASP A 124 2.31 -8.76 13.14
N GLN A 125 2.29 -9.19 11.88
CA GLN A 125 3.28 -10.13 11.34
C GLN A 125 4.67 -9.52 11.23
N ILE A 126 4.80 -8.25 10.82
CA ILE A 126 6.09 -7.54 10.78
C ILE A 126 6.71 -7.50 12.18
N PHE A 127 5.93 -7.19 13.21
CA PHE A 127 6.43 -7.13 14.59
C PHE A 127 6.84 -8.48 15.17
N LYS A 128 6.23 -9.57 14.69
CA LYS A 128 6.56 -10.95 15.12
C LYS A 128 7.78 -11.53 14.41
N LYS A 129 8.17 -10.98 13.25
CA LYS A 129 9.32 -11.48 12.49
C LYS A 129 10.64 -11.09 13.13
N GLU A 130 11.66 -11.91 12.88
CA GLU A 130 13.03 -11.57 13.26
C GLU A 130 13.47 -10.29 12.53
N PHE A 131 14.22 -9.43 13.24
CA PHE A 131 14.74 -8.16 12.73
C PHE A 131 15.26 -8.21 11.29
N ARG A 132 16.12 -9.21 10.99
CA ARG A 132 16.74 -9.32 9.68
C ARG A 132 15.73 -9.60 8.57
N THR A 133 14.80 -10.52 8.83
CA THR A 133 13.73 -10.91 7.90
C THR A 133 12.75 -9.78 7.68
N ALA A 134 12.32 -9.11 8.76
CA ALA A 134 11.41 -7.97 8.68
C ALA A 134 12.03 -6.81 7.90
N ASN A 135 13.31 -6.51 8.14
CA ASN A 135 14.02 -5.46 7.44
C ASN A 135 14.25 -5.78 5.95
N GLU A 136 14.57 -7.03 5.61
CA GLU A 136 14.69 -7.48 4.22
C GLU A 136 13.39 -7.26 3.45
N LEU A 137 12.27 -7.79 3.97
CA LEU A 137 10.95 -7.61 3.36
C LEU A 137 10.58 -6.14 3.22
N PHE A 138 10.85 -5.32 4.25
CA PHE A 138 10.52 -3.91 4.18
C PHE A 138 11.37 -3.15 3.16
N VAL A 139 12.68 -3.39 3.08
CA VAL A 139 13.54 -2.76 2.07
C VAL A 139 13.05 -3.14 0.67
N THR A 140 12.67 -4.40 0.45
CA THR A 140 12.07 -4.83 -0.82
C THR A 140 10.76 -4.11 -1.11
N PHE A 141 9.85 -3.98 -0.12
CA PHE A 141 8.63 -3.17 -0.27
C PHE A 141 8.94 -1.73 -0.70
N VAL A 142 9.96 -1.10 -0.11
CA VAL A 142 10.36 0.28 -0.45
C VAL A 142 10.85 0.37 -1.89
N VAL A 143 11.66 -0.59 -2.33
CA VAL A 143 12.14 -0.65 -3.73
C VAL A 143 10.96 -0.81 -4.67
N ASP A 144 10.09 -1.80 -4.44
CA ASP A 144 8.94 -2.08 -5.30
C ASP A 144 7.98 -0.89 -5.42
N VAL A 145 7.71 -0.19 -4.31
CA VAL A 145 6.87 1.02 -4.33
C VAL A 145 7.54 2.13 -5.13
N ASN A 146 8.84 2.38 -4.92
CA ASN A 146 9.56 3.42 -5.67
C ASN A 146 9.59 3.11 -7.17
N GLU A 147 9.81 1.85 -7.56
CA GLU A 147 9.77 1.44 -8.97
C GLU A 147 8.40 1.70 -9.60
N ARG A 148 7.30 1.41 -8.87
CA ARG A 148 5.94 1.71 -9.34
C ARG A 148 5.68 3.21 -9.49
N ILE A 149 6.22 4.03 -8.58
CA ILE A 149 6.16 5.49 -8.67
C ILE A 149 6.92 5.97 -9.91
N SER A 150 8.18 5.55 -10.08
CA SER A 150 9.01 5.93 -11.23
C SER A 150 8.45 5.45 -12.56
N ALA A 151 7.77 4.30 -12.58
CA ALA A 151 7.07 3.78 -13.76
C ALA A 151 5.72 4.46 -14.03
N GLY A 152 5.28 5.41 -13.19
CA GLY A 152 4.00 6.10 -13.32
C GLY A 152 2.77 5.25 -12.96
N LYS A 153 2.95 4.03 -12.44
CA LYS A 153 1.85 3.12 -12.07
C LYS A 153 1.00 3.63 -10.91
N LEU A 154 1.49 4.61 -10.15
CA LEU A 154 0.77 5.26 -9.05
C LEU A 154 0.51 6.75 -9.33
N ALA A 155 0.67 7.21 -10.58
CA ALA A 155 0.56 8.63 -10.93
C ALA A 155 -0.81 9.23 -10.56
N SER A 156 -1.87 8.42 -10.59
CA SER A 156 -3.23 8.80 -10.23
C SER A 156 -3.42 9.16 -8.74
N MET A 157 -2.47 8.83 -7.86
CA MET A 157 -2.46 9.29 -6.47
C MET A 157 -2.09 10.78 -6.34
N GLY A 158 -1.42 11.34 -7.36
CA GLY A 158 -0.94 12.72 -7.36
C GLY A 158 0.34 12.93 -6.54
N GLN A 159 1.14 13.90 -6.98
CA GLN A 159 2.48 14.17 -6.44
C GLN A 159 2.53 14.41 -4.92
N PRO A 160 1.60 15.15 -4.28
CA PRO A 160 1.66 15.37 -2.84
C PRO A 160 1.58 14.07 -2.02
N LEU A 161 0.71 13.13 -2.42
CA LEU A 161 0.61 11.83 -1.75
C LEU A 161 1.81 10.94 -2.01
N LEU A 162 2.28 10.91 -3.27
CA LEU A 162 3.46 10.12 -3.62
C LEU A 162 4.70 10.62 -2.87
N ARG A 163 4.89 11.94 -2.74
CA ARG A 163 5.98 12.53 -1.95
C ARG A 163 5.91 12.14 -0.48
N ALA A 164 4.73 12.26 0.13
CA ALA A 164 4.52 11.87 1.53
C ALA A 164 4.80 10.38 1.75
N LEU A 165 4.37 9.52 0.82
CA LEU A 165 4.64 8.09 0.85
C LEU A 165 6.15 7.80 0.75
N THR A 166 6.85 8.39 -0.22
CA THR A 166 8.30 8.23 -0.37
C THR A 166 9.05 8.70 0.88
N GLU A 167 8.66 9.83 1.46
CA GLU A 167 9.28 10.34 2.70
C GLU A 167 9.07 9.40 3.88
N LEU A 168 7.85 8.88 4.06
CA LEU A 168 7.54 7.90 5.10
C LEU A 168 8.39 6.64 4.97
N LEU A 169 8.40 6.05 3.77
CA LEU A 169 9.17 4.84 3.46
C LEU A 169 10.67 5.06 3.66
N ARG A 170 11.19 6.21 3.22
CA ARG A 170 12.58 6.60 3.43
C ARG A 170 12.92 6.75 4.91
N ASN A 171 12.05 7.36 5.71
CA ASN A 171 12.30 7.55 7.15
C ASN A 171 12.35 6.23 7.90
N ILE A 172 11.49 5.27 7.53
CA ILE A 172 11.51 3.92 8.11
C ILE A 172 12.77 3.18 7.66
N ALA A 173 13.11 3.21 6.37
CA ALA A 173 14.26 2.47 5.82
C ALA A 173 15.63 3.02 6.27
N ASN A 174 15.76 4.34 6.45
CA ASN A 174 17.02 4.98 6.83
C ASN A 174 17.34 4.85 8.33
N ASN A 175 16.42 4.34 9.14
CA ASN A 175 16.70 4.12 10.55
C ASN A 175 17.60 2.90 10.73
N ARG A 176 18.58 2.98 11.65
CA ARG A 176 19.46 1.84 11.98
C ARG A 176 18.68 0.58 12.36
N TYR A 177 17.48 0.76 12.90
CA TYR A 177 16.57 -0.31 13.31
C TYR A 177 15.44 -0.57 12.30
N GLY A 178 15.43 0.09 11.14
CA GLY A 178 14.43 -0.13 10.10
C GLY A 178 12.99 -0.07 10.63
N VAL A 179 12.23 -1.13 10.32
CA VAL A 179 10.86 -1.36 10.81
C VAL A 179 10.73 -1.59 12.32
N HIS A 180 11.82 -1.88 13.02
CA HIS A 180 11.86 -2.00 14.48
C HIS A 180 12.33 -0.72 15.17
N SER A 181 12.48 0.37 14.43
CA SER A 181 12.71 1.67 15.04
C SER A 181 11.46 2.18 15.75
N ASN A 182 11.63 2.91 16.85
CA ASN A 182 10.50 3.53 17.56
C ASN A 182 9.60 4.33 16.60
N TYR A 183 10.20 5.09 15.67
CA TYR A 183 9.47 5.84 14.65
C TYR A 183 8.54 4.95 13.80
N ALA A 184 9.06 3.82 13.30
CA ALA A 184 8.29 2.89 12.49
C ALA A 184 7.19 2.20 13.31
N THR A 185 7.54 1.76 14.52
CA THR A 185 6.60 1.14 15.46
C THR A 185 5.46 2.10 15.80
N ASP A 186 5.76 3.33 16.19
CA ASP A 186 4.76 4.34 16.58
C ASP A 186 3.79 4.63 15.42
N ILE A 187 4.29 4.71 14.18
CA ILE A 187 3.43 4.91 13.01
C ILE A 187 2.54 3.70 12.74
N MET A 188 3.10 2.49 12.75
CA MET A 188 2.34 1.26 12.52
C MET A 188 1.27 1.07 13.60
N GLU A 189 1.63 1.26 14.87
CA GLU A 189 0.69 1.20 16.01
C GLU A 189 -0.39 2.27 15.93
N MET A 190 -0.04 3.50 15.53
CA MET A 190 -1.01 4.57 15.29
C MET A 190 -2.01 4.16 14.20
N VAL A 191 -1.54 3.62 13.07
CA VAL A 191 -2.42 3.17 11.99
C VAL A 191 -3.31 2.01 12.44
N GLN A 192 -2.77 1.00 13.14
CA GLN A 192 -3.58 -0.09 13.71
C GLN A 192 -4.63 0.43 14.69
N THR A 193 -4.27 1.40 15.54
CA THR A 193 -5.19 2.03 16.49
C THR A 193 -6.32 2.74 15.77
N VAL A 194 -6.03 3.49 14.69
CA VAL A 194 -7.04 4.14 13.86
C VAL A 194 -7.98 3.13 13.21
N ILE A 195 -7.44 2.04 12.66
CA ILE A 195 -8.22 0.98 12.03
C ILE A 195 -9.14 0.27 13.04
N LYS A 196 -8.58 -0.24 14.15
CA LYS A 196 -9.32 -0.98 15.17
C LYS A 196 -10.40 -0.15 15.84
N ASN A 197 -10.20 1.16 15.91
CA ASN A 197 -11.17 2.09 16.50
C ASN A 197 -11.89 2.93 15.44
N LYS A 198 -12.00 2.46 14.18
CA LYS A 198 -12.62 3.24 13.09
C LYS A 198 -14.01 3.75 13.43
N ASN A 199 -14.79 3.02 14.23
CA ASN A 199 -16.13 3.40 14.65
C ASN A 199 -16.15 4.49 15.75
N THR A 200 -15.03 4.67 16.45
CA THR A 200 -14.81 5.75 17.43
C THR A 200 -14.39 7.04 16.74
N PHE A 201 -13.68 6.94 15.61
CA PHE A 201 -13.29 8.08 14.80
C PHE A 201 -14.42 8.48 13.84
N ASN A 202 -15.16 9.54 14.17
CA ASN A 202 -16.11 10.12 13.22
C ASN A 202 -15.39 10.92 12.11
N GLY A 203 -15.97 10.93 10.90
CA GLY A 203 -15.49 11.77 9.79
C GLY A 203 -14.57 11.05 8.79
N GLU A 204 -13.54 11.76 8.33
CA GLU A 204 -12.76 11.39 7.13
C GLU A 204 -11.97 10.08 7.27
N TYR A 205 -11.54 9.70 8.49
CA TYR A 205 -10.85 8.43 8.74
C TYR A 205 -11.76 7.23 8.49
N LYS A 206 -12.93 7.24 9.12
CA LYS A 206 -13.92 6.17 8.95
C LYS A 206 -14.41 6.11 7.51
N GLU A 207 -14.68 7.27 6.90
CA GLU A 207 -15.11 7.32 5.50
C GLU A 207 -14.05 6.75 4.56
N LEU A 208 -12.78 7.07 4.77
CA LEU A 208 -11.68 6.50 3.98
C LEU A 208 -11.61 4.98 4.12
N ILE A 209 -11.62 4.48 5.35
CA ILE A 209 -11.50 3.05 5.64
C ILE A 209 -12.69 2.29 5.04
N ASP A 210 -13.91 2.73 5.31
CA ASP A 210 -15.11 2.08 4.80
C ASP A 210 -15.19 2.13 3.27
N LEU A 211 -14.80 3.25 2.66
CA LEU A 211 -14.76 3.38 1.21
C LEU A 211 -13.75 2.39 0.62
N TYR A 212 -12.53 2.36 1.13
CA TYR A 212 -11.49 1.47 0.61
C TYR A 212 -11.86 -0.02 0.81
N ASP A 213 -12.36 -0.39 1.98
CA ASP A 213 -12.84 -1.74 2.28
C ASP A 213 -13.97 -2.17 1.34
N SER A 214 -14.88 -1.26 0.98
CA SER A 214 -16.02 -1.56 0.11
C SER A 214 -15.65 -1.86 -1.35
N LEU A 215 -14.42 -1.55 -1.77
CA LEU A 215 -13.98 -1.76 -3.15
C LEU A 215 -13.47 -3.17 -3.43
N PHE A 216 -13.13 -3.91 -2.38
CA PHE A 216 -12.68 -5.29 -2.53
C PHE A 216 -13.83 -6.17 -2.99
N THR A 217 -13.60 -6.91 -4.08
CA THR A 217 -14.41 -8.11 -4.31
C THR A 217 -14.01 -9.21 -3.34
N LYS A 218 -14.84 -10.23 -3.22
CA LYS A 218 -14.52 -11.39 -2.38
C LYS A 218 -13.23 -12.06 -2.84
N GLU A 219 -13.03 -12.20 -4.15
CA GLU A 219 -11.87 -12.84 -4.76
C GLU A 219 -10.58 -12.03 -4.54
N GLU A 220 -10.64 -10.71 -4.70
CA GLU A 220 -9.51 -9.81 -4.38
C GLU A 220 -9.15 -9.89 -2.89
N GLY A 221 -10.17 -9.95 -2.03
CA GLY A 221 -10.01 -10.13 -0.59
C GLY A 221 -9.31 -11.44 -0.26
N GLU A 222 -9.81 -12.57 -0.78
CA GLU A 222 -9.23 -13.90 -0.56
C GLU A 222 -7.78 -13.99 -1.05
N GLU A 223 -7.45 -13.37 -2.18
CA GLU A 223 -6.08 -13.31 -2.69
C GLU A 223 -5.14 -12.46 -1.80
N LEU A 224 -5.65 -11.37 -1.21
CA LEU A 224 -4.91 -10.61 -0.22
C LEU A 224 -4.64 -11.44 1.04
N LEU A 225 -5.59 -12.24 1.50
CA LEU A 225 -5.38 -13.17 2.63
C LEU A 225 -4.33 -14.23 2.29
N ALA A 226 -4.41 -14.82 1.10
CA ALA A 226 -3.43 -15.81 0.64
C ALA A 226 -2.02 -15.20 0.53
N SER A 227 -1.92 -13.94 0.13
CA SER A 227 -0.65 -13.22 0.07
C SER A 227 -0.02 -13.01 1.46
N LEU A 228 -0.84 -12.71 2.48
CA LEU A 228 -0.39 -12.61 3.86
C LEU A 228 0.04 -13.97 4.45
N GLU A 229 -0.52 -15.06 3.97
CA GLU A 229 -0.08 -16.40 4.35
C GLU A 229 1.31 -16.72 3.83
N VAL A 230 1.59 -16.34 2.57
CA VAL A 230 2.96 -16.42 2.04
C VAL A 230 3.91 -15.53 2.83
N PHE A 231 3.47 -14.33 3.22
CA PHE A 231 4.27 -13.42 4.06
C PHE A 231 4.63 -14.05 5.40
N GLU A 232 3.68 -14.64 6.11
CA GLU A 232 3.91 -15.25 7.42
C GLU A 232 5.01 -16.31 7.38
N HIS A 233 4.93 -17.21 6.40
CA HIS A 233 5.86 -18.33 6.25
C HIS A 233 7.22 -17.93 5.65
N TYR A 234 7.41 -16.69 5.17
CA TYR A 234 8.73 -16.25 4.72
C TYR A 234 9.74 -16.20 5.89
N PRO A 235 10.97 -16.75 5.75
CA PRO A 235 11.63 -17.20 4.52
C PRO A 235 11.48 -18.70 4.17
N GLU A 236 10.75 -19.46 4.97
CA GLU A 236 10.67 -20.93 4.89
C GLU A 236 9.90 -21.43 3.65
N GLY A 237 9.09 -20.57 3.02
CA GLY A 237 8.24 -20.91 1.87
C GLY A 237 8.92 -20.96 0.49
N GLY A 238 10.24 -20.78 0.40
CA GLY A 238 10.99 -20.87 -0.87
C GLY A 238 10.70 -19.77 -1.89
N LYS A 239 10.01 -18.69 -1.48
CA LYS A 239 9.79 -17.48 -2.26
C LYS A 239 10.86 -16.45 -1.96
N THR A 240 11.23 -15.64 -2.95
CA THR A 240 12.13 -14.50 -2.72
C THR A 240 11.36 -13.33 -2.08
N PRO A 241 12.04 -12.40 -1.39
CA PRO A 241 11.40 -11.18 -0.87
C PRO A 241 10.56 -10.46 -1.93
N GLU A 242 11.07 -10.34 -3.15
CA GLU A 242 10.42 -9.64 -4.26
C GLU A 242 9.08 -10.31 -4.60
N GLN A 243 9.07 -11.64 -4.69
CA GLN A 243 7.84 -12.39 -4.97
C GLN A 243 6.80 -12.24 -3.85
N VAL A 244 7.23 -12.12 -2.60
CA VAL A 244 6.33 -11.93 -1.45
C VAL A 244 5.76 -10.51 -1.46
N CYS A 245 6.62 -9.49 -1.57
CA CYS A 245 6.25 -8.08 -1.56
C CYS A 245 5.38 -7.72 -2.76
N GLU A 246 5.75 -8.15 -3.97
CA GLU A 246 5.00 -7.89 -5.19
C GLU A 246 3.57 -8.43 -5.09
N ARG A 247 3.40 -9.66 -4.59
CA ARG A 247 2.08 -10.29 -4.45
C ARG A 247 1.18 -9.49 -3.50
N ILE A 248 1.71 -9.09 -2.34
CA ILE A 248 0.97 -8.28 -1.37
C ILE A 248 0.63 -6.91 -1.94
N LEU A 249 1.58 -6.23 -2.58
CA LEU A 249 1.33 -4.92 -3.20
C LEU A 249 0.28 -5.00 -4.30
N ASN A 250 0.35 -6.02 -5.17
CA ASN A 250 -0.65 -6.23 -6.22
C ASN A 250 -2.03 -6.50 -5.62
N ALA A 251 -2.12 -7.33 -4.58
CA ALA A 251 -3.40 -7.62 -3.93
C ALA A 251 -4.00 -6.40 -3.22
N PHE A 252 -3.17 -5.65 -2.53
CA PHE A 252 -3.59 -4.45 -1.84
C PHE A 252 -4.03 -3.35 -2.81
N LEU A 253 -3.33 -3.16 -3.92
CA LEU A 253 -3.64 -2.10 -4.89
C LEU A 253 -4.70 -2.49 -5.92
N ALA A 254 -5.02 -3.77 -6.08
CA ALA A 254 -6.03 -4.26 -7.03
C ALA A 254 -7.35 -3.46 -7.01
N PRO A 255 -8.03 -3.25 -5.87
CA PRO A 255 -9.29 -2.50 -5.85
C PRO A 255 -9.12 -1.03 -6.24
N TYR A 256 -7.98 -0.41 -5.93
CA TYR A 256 -7.69 0.97 -6.31
C TYR A 256 -7.44 1.11 -7.82
N ASN A 257 -6.67 0.19 -8.40
CA ASN A 257 -6.36 0.18 -9.83
C ASN A 257 -7.63 -0.07 -10.67
N LYS A 258 -8.53 -0.92 -10.19
CA LYS A 258 -9.81 -1.23 -10.85
C LYS A 258 -10.68 0.00 -11.07
N ILE A 259 -10.60 0.99 -10.18
CA ILE A 259 -11.41 2.21 -10.23
C ILE A 259 -10.65 3.40 -10.83
N GLU A 260 -9.53 3.17 -11.51
CA GLU A 260 -8.72 4.26 -12.06
C GLU A 260 -9.54 5.17 -13.01
N GLY A 261 -9.38 6.48 -12.83
CA GLY A 261 -10.09 7.52 -13.58
C GLY A 261 -11.49 7.87 -13.07
N THR A 262 -12.04 7.10 -12.13
CA THR A 262 -13.41 7.29 -11.60
C THR A 262 -13.49 8.40 -10.54
N GLU A 263 -14.71 8.85 -10.20
CA GLU A 263 -14.93 9.80 -9.10
C GLU A 263 -14.65 9.17 -7.74
N GLU A 264 -14.88 7.87 -7.59
CA GLU A 264 -14.56 7.08 -6.41
C GLU A 264 -13.04 7.12 -6.15
N GLN A 265 -12.21 6.99 -7.19
CA GLN A 265 -10.76 7.09 -7.04
C GLN A 265 -10.34 8.48 -6.56
N LYS A 266 -10.88 9.53 -7.19
CA LYS A 266 -10.62 10.92 -6.78
C LYS A 266 -11.04 11.16 -5.34
N LYS A 267 -12.15 10.58 -4.90
CA LYS A 267 -12.62 10.65 -3.52
C LYS A 267 -11.64 9.98 -2.56
N ILE A 268 -11.13 8.78 -2.87
CA ILE A 268 -10.10 8.12 -2.07
C ILE A 268 -8.84 8.97 -1.96
N VAL A 269 -8.33 9.48 -3.08
CA VAL A 269 -7.12 10.33 -3.11
C VAL A 269 -7.31 11.57 -2.23
N ARG A 270 -8.46 12.25 -2.34
CA ARG A 270 -8.78 13.40 -1.48
C ARG A 270 -8.82 13.03 0.00
N LEU A 271 -9.46 11.91 0.35
CA LEU A 271 -9.55 11.46 1.74
C LEU A 271 -8.19 11.03 2.28
N LEU A 272 -7.38 10.30 1.52
CA LEU A 272 -6.01 9.93 1.87
C LEU A 272 -5.16 11.16 2.17
N TYR A 273 -5.23 12.19 1.33
CA TYR A 273 -4.46 13.42 1.52
C TYR A 273 -4.85 14.16 2.82
N LYS A 274 -6.16 14.24 3.10
CA LYS A 274 -6.63 14.87 4.34
C LYS A 274 -6.26 14.07 5.59
N VAL A 275 -6.41 12.75 5.52
CA VAL A 275 -6.08 11.83 6.60
C VAL A 275 -4.58 11.84 6.89
N SER A 276 -3.74 11.76 5.85
CA SER A 276 -2.27 11.78 6.01
C SER A 276 -1.80 13.07 6.66
N ARG A 277 -2.31 14.23 6.21
CA ARG A 277 -1.99 15.52 6.82
C ARG A 277 -2.36 15.57 8.31
N LYS A 278 -3.57 15.14 8.67
CA LYS A 278 -4.01 15.12 10.07
C LYS A 278 -3.18 14.17 10.94
N LEU A 279 -2.79 13.01 10.42
CA LEU A 279 -1.92 12.08 11.14
C LEU A 279 -0.54 12.69 11.38
N THR A 280 0.03 13.39 10.39
CA THR A 280 1.30 14.13 10.56
C THR A 280 1.18 15.23 11.62
N GLU A 281 0.08 15.99 11.64
CA GLU A 281 -0.19 17.01 12.65
C GLU A 281 -0.30 16.40 14.06
N ILE A 282 -1.03 15.30 14.22
CA ILE A 282 -1.15 14.56 15.49
C ILE A 282 0.22 14.05 15.95
N TYR A 283 0.99 13.46 15.05
CA TYR A 283 2.31 12.92 15.34
C TYR A 283 3.31 14.02 15.75
N ALA A 284 3.27 15.19 15.10
CA ALA A 284 4.09 16.35 15.45
C ALA A 284 3.75 16.88 16.85
N LEU A 285 2.46 16.99 17.18
CA LEU A 285 1.98 17.41 18.50
C LEU A 285 2.40 16.43 19.60
N TYR A 286 2.31 15.12 19.34
CA TYR A 286 2.67 14.08 20.32
C TYR A 286 4.17 14.07 20.62
N ASN A 287 5.02 14.32 19.62
CA ASN A 287 6.47 14.26 19.77
C ASN A 287 7.13 15.61 20.08
N GLY A 288 6.36 16.67 20.30
CA GLY A 288 6.90 18.00 20.58
C GLY A 288 7.75 18.59 19.44
N TYR A 289 7.59 18.06 18.22
CA TYR A 289 8.23 18.64 17.04
C TYR A 289 7.44 19.88 16.63
N ASN A 290 8.12 21.03 16.52
CA ASN A 290 7.55 22.19 15.85
C ASN A 290 7.10 21.75 14.45
N SER A 291 5.85 22.07 14.11
CA SER A 291 5.14 21.73 12.87
C SER A 291 5.77 22.27 11.58
N SER A 292 6.99 22.79 11.64
CA SER A 292 7.76 23.39 10.53
C SER A 292 8.28 22.38 9.48
N ILE A 293 7.87 21.11 9.55
CA ILE A 293 8.14 20.09 8.49
C ILE A 293 6.87 19.83 7.65
N VAL A 294 5.74 20.48 7.98
CA VAL A 294 4.62 20.55 7.03
C VAL A 294 4.97 21.67 6.04
N PRO A 295 4.99 21.45 4.72
CA PRO A 295 5.04 22.55 3.77
C PRO A 295 3.76 23.36 3.96
N GLU A 296 3.86 24.47 4.69
CA GLU A 296 2.83 25.49 4.69
C GLU A 296 2.93 26.24 3.36
N GLY A 297 2.12 25.80 2.40
CA GLY A 297 2.08 26.42 1.08
C GLY A 297 3.30 26.08 0.25
N VAL A 298 3.20 26.40 -1.04
CA VAL A 298 3.94 25.78 -2.13
C VAL A 298 3.31 24.39 -2.36
#